data_AF-I4B5I5-F1
#
_entry.id   AF-I4B5I5-F1
#
_cell.length_a   1.000
_cell.length_b   1.000
_cell.length_c   1.000
_cell.angle_alpha   90.00
_cell.angle_beta   90.00
_cell.angle_gamma   90.00
#
_symmetry.space_group_name_H-M   'P 1'
#
loop_
_entity.id
_entity.type
_entity.pdbx_description
1 polymer ?
#
loop_
_entity_poly.entity_id
_entity_poly.type
_entity_poly.pdbx_seq_one_letter_code
_entity_poly.pdbx_strand_id
1 'polypeptide(L)'
;MKRLFSYSLCALLCSCLAAPEVSDTFREHVVPKAAANGIVVVTPGTGIVGEAGVTSTFTIQLASQPTANVSMVLTSADATEVVLRSADGINCDNSTTTDNNNSCIVTFTPLNYSTAQTIGVAGLDDLIDEDDRVTAIQVGLTTSNDANYSGIDPSDINITVQDNDTAGGTMTCINTASDATFTAAKCTAGAATTTEDASTNGTLDFTIALNTQPTATVTVTATSSDATEGRLKENSGACNVAGATNSASCTLTFTTANWNTPQTVRIAANNDFVLNETPAPTYSINLSSTSADAKYTGTTLPAFTGITSVQRQSRLTFVTTNTSNGNLGGVSGADARCMADPGHPDAALPLGSRRVFKAFVVDSGVRQYSSSANALGVVDWPLAVNTTYYRANGTTPIMTTDASRNFSTMANSVDGTANESWFGTLGGGSWNPYITGCGVSCPLFTGNCSSFTNGTSAQSLRTLIQNTTVVGSLNSSGAVRYCDALRRLWCIQQ
;
A
#
# COMPACT_ATOMS: atom_id res chain seq x y z
N MET A 1 -10.39 -41.09 -48.46
CA MET A 1 -10.81 -40.75 -49.84
C MET A 1 -10.11 -39.43 -50.18
N LYS A 2 -9.18 -39.33 -51.15
CA LYS A 2 -9.34 -39.26 -52.62
C LYS A 2 -9.96 -37.93 -53.17
N ARG A 3 -9.11 -36.90 -53.38
CA ARG A 3 -8.88 -36.10 -54.63
C ARG A 3 -7.90 -34.94 -54.32
N LEU A 4 -6.87 -34.53 -55.07
CA LEU A 4 -6.44 -34.52 -56.50
C LEU A 4 -6.88 -33.32 -57.37
N PHE A 5 -5.89 -32.47 -57.72
CA PHE A 5 -5.61 -31.72 -58.97
C PHE A 5 -4.15 -31.17 -58.83
N SER A 6 -3.16 -31.19 -59.75
CA SER A 6 -3.04 -31.20 -61.24
C SER A 6 -3.57 -29.92 -61.92
N TYR A 7 -2.93 -29.25 -62.91
CA TYR A 7 -1.76 -29.48 -63.80
C TYR A 7 -1.01 -28.11 -64.01
N SER A 8 0.15 -27.93 -64.72
CA SER A 8 0.94 -28.78 -65.64
C SER A 8 2.46 -28.43 -65.71
N LEU A 9 3.15 -29.15 -66.58
CA LEU A 9 4.55 -29.10 -67.07
C LEU A 9 4.80 -28.07 -68.21
N CYS A 10 6.03 -27.59 -68.39
CA CYS A 10 6.56 -27.15 -69.71
C CYS A 10 8.10 -27.31 -69.79
N ALA A 11 8.64 -27.65 -70.97
CA ALA A 11 10.07 -27.79 -71.24
C ALA A 11 10.38 -27.52 -72.73
N LEU A 12 11.61 -27.08 -73.06
CA LEU A 12 12.09 -26.93 -74.45
C LEU A 12 13.61 -27.17 -74.52
N LEU A 13 14.13 -27.55 -75.70
CA LEU A 13 15.48 -28.10 -75.87
C LEU A 13 16.42 -27.24 -76.74
N CYS A 14 17.70 -27.30 -76.36
CA CYS A 14 18.90 -27.48 -77.20
C CYS A 14 19.05 -26.73 -78.54
N SER A 15 20.16 -25.97 -78.64
CA SER A 15 21.02 -25.98 -79.84
C SER A 15 22.46 -25.61 -79.47
N CYS A 16 23.46 -26.29 -80.02
CA CYS A 16 24.90 -26.03 -79.80
C CYS A 16 25.58 -25.76 -81.16
N LEU A 17 26.42 -24.72 -81.25
CA LEU A 17 27.28 -24.47 -82.41
C LEU A 17 28.61 -23.80 -82.03
N ALA A 18 29.63 -24.12 -82.81
CA ALA A 18 31.08 -23.96 -82.60
C ALA A 18 31.66 -22.60 -82.15
N ALA A 19 32.86 -22.67 -81.58
CA ALA A 19 33.77 -21.55 -81.34
C ALA A 19 34.72 -21.29 -82.53
N PRO A 20 35.43 -20.16 -82.53
CA PRO A 20 36.85 -20.12 -82.91
C PRO A 20 37.76 -19.55 -81.79
N GLU A 21 39.08 -19.64 -81.98
CA GLU A 21 40.11 -19.41 -80.96
C GLU A 21 40.78 -18.01 -80.95
N VAL A 22 41.70 -17.83 -79.99
CA VAL A 22 42.82 -16.86 -79.92
C VAL A 22 42.51 -15.39 -79.63
N SER A 23 42.78 -14.98 -78.38
CA SER A 23 43.78 -13.95 -78.09
C SER A 23 44.16 -13.98 -76.60
N ASP A 24 45.34 -14.50 -76.27
CA ASP A 24 45.92 -14.29 -74.94
C ASP A 24 46.47 -12.86 -74.87
N THR A 25 45.84 -12.03 -74.05
CA THR A 25 46.36 -10.72 -73.68
C THR A 25 46.59 -10.68 -72.18
N PHE A 26 47.86 -10.80 -71.80
CA PHE A 26 48.36 -10.54 -70.46
C PHE A 26 47.93 -9.11 -70.03
N ARG A 27 46.81 -9.02 -69.31
CA ARG A 27 46.44 -7.78 -68.62
C ARG A 27 47.24 -7.73 -67.34
N GLU A 28 48.22 -6.84 -67.28
CA GLU A 28 48.90 -6.54 -66.02
C GLU A 28 47.85 -6.25 -64.95
N HIS A 29 47.90 -7.02 -63.85
CA HIS A 29 47.24 -6.63 -62.63
C HIS A 29 47.96 -5.38 -62.14
N VAL A 30 47.40 -4.20 -62.43
CA VAL A 30 47.94 -2.91 -61.98
C VAL A 30 47.85 -2.90 -60.45
N VAL A 31 48.95 -3.33 -59.81
CA VAL A 31 49.10 -3.32 -58.36
C VAL A 31 48.87 -1.89 -57.91
N PRO A 32 47.89 -1.62 -57.02
CA PRO A 32 47.65 -0.27 -56.54
C PRO A 32 48.93 0.26 -55.89
N LYS A 33 49.49 1.33 -56.46
CA LYS A 33 50.65 2.03 -55.91
C LYS A 33 50.33 2.40 -54.46
N ALA A 34 51.09 1.86 -53.52
CA ALA A 34 50.77 1.94 -52.10
C ALA A 34 50.51 3.38 -51.64
N ALA A 35 49.32 3.62 -51.08
CA ALA A 35 49.05 4.78 -50.26
C ALA A 35 49.72 4.54 -48.90
N ALA A 36 50.86 5.19 -48.67
CA ALA A 36 51.74 4.94 -47.52
C ALA A 36 51.26 5.66 -46.24
N ASN A 37 50.04 5.35 -45.82
CA ASN A 37 49.59 5.56 -44.46
C ASN A 37 49.48 4.18 -43.81
N GLY A 38 49.99 4.02 -42.59
CA GLY A 38 49.78 2.80 -41.82
C GLY A 38 48.29 2.60 -41.57
N ILE A 39 47.81 1.36 -41.64
CA ILE A 39 46.43 1.03 -41.34
C ILE A 39 46.42 0.23 -40.04
N VAL A 40 45.74 0.79 -39.04
CA VAL A 40 45.33 0.07 -37.83
C VAL A 40 43.98 -0.57 -38.12
N VAL A 41 43.89 -1.88 -37.98
CA VAL A 41 42.65 -2.65 -38.13
C VAL A 41 42.09 -2.90 -36.74
N VAL A 42 40.83 -2.52 -36.51
CA VAL A 42 40.08 -2.76 -35.28
C VAL A 42 38.85 -3.59 -35.62
N THR A 43 38.73 -4.80 -35.06
CA THR A 43 37.67 -5.75 -35.44
C THR A 43 37.16 -6.61 -34.27
N PRO A 44 35.84 -6.68 -34.03
CA PRO A 44 34.78 -5.83 -34.61
C PRO A 44 34.86 -4.38 -34.11
N GLY A 45 34.28 -3.44 -34.87
CA GLY A 45 34.08 -2.04 -34.45
C GLY A 45 32.84 -1.82 -33.56
N THR A 46 32.20 -2.91 -33.12
CA THR A 46 31.01 -2.91 -32.26
C THR A 46 31.07 -4.10 -31.31
N GLY A 47 30.83 -3.89 -30.02
CA GLY A 47 30.69 -4.94 -29.01
C GLY A 47 29.34 -4.86 -28.28
N ILE A 48 28.96 -5.97 -27.65
CA ILE A 48 27.88 -6.02 -26.67
C ILE A 48 28.46 -6.58 -25.37
N VAL A 49 28.22 -5.90 -24.26
CA VAL A 49 28.47 -6.36 -22.89
C VAL A 49 27.16 -6.30 -22.12
N GLY A 50 27.11 -6.94 -20.96
CA GLY A 50 25.96 -6.87 -20.07
C GLY A 50 26.41 -7.03 -18.64
N GLU A 51 25.77 -6.28 -17.76
CA GLU A 51 26.17 -6.07 -16.36
C GLU A 51 26.20 -7.39 -15.58
N ALA A 52 25.24 -8.29 -15.87
CA ALA A 52 25.17 -9.67 -15.40
C ALA A 52 26.29 -10.61 -15.95
N GLY A 53 27.47 -10.08 -16.26
CA GLY A 53 28.69 -10.82 -16.61
C GLY A 53 28.86 -11.16 -18.09
N VAL A 54 28.08 -10.57 -19.01
CA VAL A 54 28.28 -10.74 -20.45
C VAL A 54 29.46 -9.86 -20.89
N THR A 55 30.45 -10.47 -21.54
CA THR A 55 31.69 -9.79 -21.96
C THR A 55 31.87 -9.84 -23.48
N SER A 56 32.54 -8.82 -24.01
CA SER A 56 32.92 -8.71 -25.42
C SER A 56 34.43 -8.78 -25.58
N THR A 57 34.88 -9.07 -26.80
CA THR A 57 36.27 -8.88 -27.19
C THR A 57 36.36 -8.18 -28.54
N PHE A 58 37.42 -7.41 -28.72
CA PHE A 58 37.83 -6.91 -30.02
C PHE A 58 39.33 -7.10 -30.21
N THR A 59 39.77 -7.01 -31.46
CA THR A 59 41.17 -7.21 -31.84
C THR A 59 41.72 -5.97 -32.51
N ILE A 60 43.00 -5.69 -32.25
CA ILE A 60 43.77 -4.66 -32.96
C ILE A 60 44.93 -5.33 -33.71
N GLN A 61 45.22 -4.89 -34.93
CA GLN A 61 46.34 -5.37 -35.74
C GLN A 61 46.89 -4.25 -36.63
N LEU A 62 48.18 -4.30 -36.98
CA LEU A 62 48.74 -3.40 -38.01
C LEU A 62 48.78 -4.10 -39.37
N ALA A 63 48.35 -3.42 -40.43
CA ALA A 63 48.28 -3.99 -41.78
C ALA A 63 49.65 -4.19 -42.46
N SER A 64 50.73 -3.61 -41.93
CA SER A 64 52.09 -3.75 -42.46
C SER A 64 53.13 -3.69 -41.36
N GLN A 65 54.34 -4.20 -41.63
CA GLN A 65 55.44 -4.18 -40.67
C GLN A 65 55.92 -2.74 -40.43
N PRO A 66 55.86 -2.22 -39.19
CA PRO A 66 56.41 -0.92 -38.87
C PRO A 66 57.94 -1.03 -38.72
N THR A 67 58.63 0.08 -38.94
CA THR A 67 60.08 0.25 -38.77
C THR A 67 60.48 0.62 -37.33
N ALA A 68 59.51 1.01 -36.50
CA ALA A 68 59.64 1.29 -35.08
C ALA A 68 58.46 0.70 -34.30
N ASN A 69 58.46 0.80 -32.97
CA ASN A 69 57.29 0.44 -32.19
C ASN A 69 56.14 1.45 -32.42
N VAL A 70 54.90 0.98 -32.35
CA VAL A 70 53.68 1.76 -32.48
C VAL A 70 52.87 1.51 -31.20
N SER A 71 52.65 2.54 -30.39
CA SER A 71 51.81 2.46 -29.20
C SER A 71 50.55 3.33 -29.33
N MET A 72 49.49 2.93 -28.65
CA MET A 72 48.17 3.56 -28.72
C MET A 72 47.45 3.38 -27.39
N VAL A 73 46.67 4.38 -26.97
CA VAL A 73 45.96 4.37 -25.69
C VAL A 73 44.50 4.05 -25.94
N LEU A 74 44.00 3.00 -25.32
CA LEU A 74 42.59 2.66 -25.26
C LEU A 74 42.00 3.28 -23.99
N THR A 75 40.82 3.88 -24.06
CA THR A 75 40.16 4.48 -22.90
C THR A 75 38.66 4.26 -22.98
N SER A 76 38.00 3.89 -21.88
CA SER A 76 36.53 3.84 -21.87
C SER A 76 35.96 5.25 -21.82
N ALA A 77 35.03 5.58 -22.72
CA ALA A 77 34.34 6.86 -22.74
C ALA A 77 33.40 7.04 -21.54
N ASP A 78 32.80 5.94 -21.05
CA ASP A 78 32.13 5.91 -19.76
C ASP A 78 32.89 5.02 -18.77
N ALA A 79 33.25 5.62 -17.63
CA ALA A 79 34.08 5.02 -16.59
C ALA A 79 33.29 4.23 -15.55
N THR A 80 31.97 4.41 -15.53
CA THR A 80 31.00 3.81 -14.61
C THR A 80 30.32 2.59 -15.24
N GLU A 81 30.12 2.56 -16.56
CA GLU A 81 29.45 1.45 -17.23
C GLU A 81 30.40 0.39 -17.82
N VAL A 82 31.61 0.75 -18.28
CA VAL A 82 32.48 -0.18 -19.04
C VAL A 82 33.95 -0.14 -18.62
N VAL A 83 34.54 -1.34 -18.48
CA VAL A 83 35.97 -1.54 -18.19
C VAL A 83 36.68 -2.37 -19.25
N LEU A 84 37.97 -2.03 -19.46
CA LEU A 84 38.88 -2.83 -20.26
C LEU A 84 39.45 -3.97 -19.41
N ARG A 85 39.54 -5.17 -19.97
CA ARG A 85 40.06 -6.37 -19.30
C ARG A 85 41.04 -7.09 -20.21
N SER A 86 42.00 -7.80 -19.64
CA SER A 86 42.82 -8.71 -20.42
C SER A 86 42.01 -9.92 -20.85
N ALA A 87 42.00 -10.21 -22.15
CA ALA A 87 41.45 -11.44 -22.71
C ALA A 87 42.53 -12.53 -22.89
N ASP A 88 43.82 -12.15 -22.87
CA ASP A 88 44.97 -13.01 -23.19
C ASP A 88 45.99 -13.18 -22.05
N GLY A 89 45.87 -12.42 -20.96
CA GLY A 89 46.84 -12.39 -19.86
C GLY A 89 48.16 -11.70 -20.21
N ILE A 90 48.15 -10.85 -21.24
CA ILE A 90 49.34 -10.15 -21.77
C ILE A 90 49.05 -8.66 -21.97
N ASN A 91 47.90 -8.32 -22.56
CA ASN A 91 47.49 -6.97 -22.89
C ASN A 91 46.35 -6.53 -21.99
N CYS A 92 46.41 -5.29 -21.47
CA CYS A 92 45.47 -4.77 -20.48
C CYS A 92 45.34 -5.62 -19.20
N ASP A 93 46.38 -6.39 -18.86
CA ASP A 93 46.43 -7.20 -17.64
C ASP A 93 46.77 -6.37 -16.40
N ASN A 94 45.83 -6.34 -15.47
CA ASN A 94 46.07 -5.98 -14.07
C ASN A 94 45.40 -7.03 -13.17
N SER A 95 45.87 -8.27 -13.25
CA SER A 95 45.49 -9.40 -12.38
C SER A 95 45.79 -9.17 -10.87
N THR A 96 46.06 -7.94 -10.42
CA THR A 96 46.43 -7.61 -9.03
C THR A 96 45.51 -6.61 -8.33
N THR A 97 44.66 -5.87 -9.05
CA THR A 97 43.57 -5.09 -8.44
C THR A 97 42.27 -5.32 -9.21
N THR A 98 41.17 -5.48 -8.49
CA THR A 98 39.80 -5.54 -9.05
C THR A 98 39.34 -4.23 -9.66
N ASP A 99 40.11 -3.17 -9.44
CA ASP A 99 39.67 -1.80 -9.62
C ASP A 99 40.24 -1.21 -10.94
N ASN A 100 39.39 -0.45 -11.63
CA ASN A 100 39.70 0.65 -12.56
C ASN A 100 40.79 0.50 -13.64
N ASN A 101 40.73 -0.54 -14.50
CA ASN A 101 41.33 -0.47 -15.83
C ASN A 101 40.38 0.21 -16.84
N ASN A 102 40.28 1.53 -16.74
CA ASN A 102 39.49 2.36 -17.64
C ASN A 102 40.37 2.96 -18.77
N SER A 103 41.69 2.72 -18.74
CA SER A 103 42.62 3.11 -19.79
C SER A 103 43.85 2.18 -19.85
N CYS A 104 44.18 1.71 -21.05
CA CYS A 104 45.20 0.69 -21.33
C CYS A 104 46.09 1.11 -22.50
N ILE A 105 47.37 0.70 -22.52
CA ILE A 105 48.29 0.95 -23.64
C ILE A 105 48.54 -0.34 -24.41
N VAL A 106 48.19 -0.35 -25.70
CA VAL A 106 48.51 -1.42 -26.64
C VAL A 106 49.80 -1.04 -27.38
N THR A 107 50.74 -1.98 -27.55
CA THR A 107 52.01 -1.73 -28.24
C THR A 107 52.34 -2.82 -29.25
N PHE A 108 52.52 -2.40 -30.51
CA PHE A 108 53.07 -3.21 -31.58
C PHE A 108 54.55 -2.90 -31.79
N THR A 109 55.26 -3.88 -32.28
CA THR A 109 56.69 -3.88 -32.61
C THR A 109 56.87 -4.43 -34.02
N PRO A 110 58.03 -4.25 -34.66
CA PRO A 110 58.34 -4.89 -35.93
C PRO A 110 58.24 -6.44 -35.93
N LEU A 111 58.11 -7.09 -34.76
CA LEU A 111 58.04 -8.55 -34.61
C LEU A 111 56.63 -9.10 -34.32
N ASN A 112 55.72 -8.30 -33.75
CA ASN A 112 54.35 -8.73 -33.42
C ASN A 112 53.24 -7.91 -34.13
N TYR A 113 53.58 -7.00 -35.05
CA TYR A 113 52.62 -6.18 -35.81
C TYR A 113 51.47 -6.98 -36.45
N SER A 114 51.79 -8.18 -36.97
CA SER A 114 50.88 -9.09 -37.66
C SER A 114 50.16 -10.05 -36.71
N THR A 115 50.48 -10.05 -35.41
CA THR A 115 49.73 -10.79 -34.40
C THR A 115 48.64 -9.88 -33.87
N ALA A 116 47.38 -10.23 -34.12
CA ALA A 116 46.25 -9.48 -33.59
C ALA A 116 46.25 -9.55 -32.05
N GLN A 117 46.24 -8.39 -31.38
CA GLN A 117 46.19 -8.28 -29.92
C GLN A 117 44.71 -8.24 -29.50
N THR A 118 44.32 -9.07 -28.54
CA THR A 118 42.90 -9.26 -28.16
C THR A 118 42.60 -8.52 -26.87
N ILE A 119 41.66 -7.58 -26.93
CA ILE A 119 41.24 -6.75 -25.82
C ILE A 119 39.87 -7.25 -25.34
N GLY A 120 39.73 -7.45 -24.03
CA GLY A 120 38.47 -7.77 -23.39
C GLY A 120 37.73 -6.52 -22.93
N VAL A 121 36.40 -6.58 -22.96
CA VAL A 121 35.49 -5.52 -22.51
C VAL A 121 34.40 -6.15 -21.65
N ALA A 122 34.08 -5.54 -20.52
CA ALA A 122 32.95 -5.94 -19.69
C ALA A 122 32.13 -4.73 -19.25
N GLY A 123 30.83 -4.94 -19.03
CA GLY A 123 30.02 -4.03 -18.26
C GLY A 123 30.45 -4.03 -16.79
N LEU A 124 30.12 -2.97 -16.07
CA LEU A 124 30.17 -2.89 -14.62
C LEU A 124 28.75 -3.06 -14.07
N ASP A 125 28.60 -4.01 -13.16
CA ASP A 125 27.34 -4.34 -12.46
C ASP A 125 27.12 -3.31 -11.34
N ASP A 126 26.07 -2.47 -11.42
CA ASP A 126 25.61 -1.66 -10.28
C ASP A 126 24.20 -2.05 -9.79
N LEU A 127 23.31 -1.11 -9.48
CA LEU A 127 21.95 -1.33 -8.98
C LEU A 127 20.96 -0.25 -9.46
N ILE A 128 21.23 0.47 -10.55
CA ILE A 128 20.37 1.53 -11.11
C ILE A 128 19.69 1.01 -12.38
N ASP A 129 18.39 1.30 -12.56
CA ASP A 129 17.68 1.02 -13.82
C ASP A 129 17.99 2.15 -14.82
N GLU A 130 18.80 1.86 -15.83
CA GLU A 130 19.55 2.81 -16.66
C GLU A 130 19.16 2.77 -18.16
N ASP A 131 18.44 1.71 -18.60
CA ASP A 131 18.15 1.24 -19.99
C ASP A 131 19.40 0.71 -20.74
N ASP A 132 19.20 -0.16 -21.75
CA ASP A 132 20.26 -0.59 -22.70
C ASP A 132 20.96 0.65 -23.32
N ARG A 133 22.23 0.85 -23.01
CA ARG A 133 23.02 2.04 -23.37
C ARG A 133 24.07 1.78 -24.42
N VAL A 134 24.62 2.87 -24.97
CA VAL A 134 25.76 2.82 -25.91
C VAL A 134 26.84 3.80 -25.48
N THR A 135 27.97 3.24 -25.06
CA THR A 135 29.23 3.97 -24.82
C THR A 135 30.28 3.56 -25.88
N ALA A 136 31.52 3.99 -25.73
CA ALA A 136 32.61 3.65 -26.65
C ALA A 136 33.92 3.37 -25.93
N ILE A 137 34.72 2.45 -26.49
CA ILE A 137 36.16 2.40 -26.23
C ILE A 137 36.83 3.33 -27.24
N GLN A 138 37.38 4.43 -26.74
CA GLN A 138 38.17 5.39 -27.50
C GLN A 138 39.52 4.79 -27.85
N VAL A 139 39.94 4.90 -29.11
CA VAL A 139 41.20 4.36 -29.62
C VAL A 139 42.13 5.51 -29.98
N GLY A 140 42.85 6.01 -28.97
CA GLY A 140 43.68 7.21 -29.09
C GLY A 140 44.85 7.10 -30.06
N LEU A 141 45.24 8.27 -30.58
CA LEU A 141 46.25 8.48 -31.63
C LEU A 141 47.51 7.60 -31.49
N THR A 142 47.95 7.02 -32.62
CA THR A 142 49.16 6.19 -32.64
C THR A 142 50.42 7.01 -32.43
N THR A 143 51.24 6.60 -31.46
CA THR A 143 52.56 7.16 -31.19
C THR A 143 53.61 6.24 -31.79
N SER A 144 54.38 6.73 -32.78
CA SER A 144 55.50 5.99 -33.38
C SER A 144 56.57 6.91 -33.95
N ASN A 145 57.81 6.38 -33.99
CA ASN A 145 58.91 6.94 -34.79
C ASN A 145 58.85 6.47 -36.26
N ASP A 146 57.98 5.52 -36.61
CA ASP A 146 57.65 5.22 -37.99
C ASP A 146 56.67 6.29 -38.51
N ALA A 147 57.09 7.05 -39.52
CA ALA A 147 56.28 8.12 -40.11
C ALA A 147 54.95 7.64 -40.74
N ASN A 148 54.84 6.37 -41.12
CA ASN A 148 53.59 5.79 -41.61
C ASN A 148 52.60 5.53 -40.46
N TYR A 149 53.09 5.34 -39.23
CA TYR A 149 52.31 4.99 -38.03
C TYR A 149 52.34 6.07 -36.94
N SER A 150 52.69 7.31 -37.28
CA SER A 150 52.73 8.45 -36.35
C SER A 150 51.50 9.34 -36.54
N GLY A 151 50.66 9.46 -35.50
CA GLY A 151 49.47 10.31 -35.52
C GLY A 151 48.28 9.77 -36.33
N ILE A 152 48.17 8.45 -36.54
CA ILE A 152 46.94 7.86 -37.07
C ILE A 152 45.86 7.96 -35.98
N ASP A 153 44.63 8.24 -36.40
CA ASP A 153 43.40 8.20 -35.59
C ASP A 153 42.59 6.96 -36.02
N PRO A 154 42.64 5.83 -35.29
CA PRO A 154 41.83 4.65 -35.58
C PRO A 154 40.35 4.89 -35.27
N SER A 155 39.47 3.97 -35.69
CA SER A 155 38.06 4.04 -35.30
C SER A 155 37.81 3.46 -33.91
N ASP A 156 37.07 4.22 -33.10
CA ASP A 156 36.54 3.79 -31.81
C ASP A 156 35.63 2.56 -31.92
N ILE A 157 35.50 1.79 -30.84
CA ILE A 157 34.61 0.64 -30.73
C ILE A 157 33.36 1.05 -29.97
N ASN A 158 32.20 1.07 -30.62
CA ASN A 158 30.92 1.28 -29.93
C ASN A 158 30.58 0.05 -29.09
N ILE A 159 30.24 0.23 -27.83
CA ILE A 159 29.86 -0.84 -26.90
C ILE A 159 28.40 -0.62 -26.49
N THR A 160 27.52 -1.55 -26.83
CA THR A 160 26.20 -1.63 -26.20
C THR A 160 26.36 -2.27 -24.83
N VAL A 161 25.88 -1.59 -23.80
CA VAL A 161 25.77 -2.11 -22.43
C VAL A 161 24.34 -2.57 -22.26
N GLN A 162 24.17 -3.83 -21.85
CA GLN A 162 22.86 -4.39 -21.54
C GLN A 162 22.59 -4.33 -20.05
N ASP A 163 21.57 -3.56 -19.72
CA ASP A 163 21.02 -3.34 -18.39
C ASP A 163 20.43 -4.66 -17.87
N ASN A 164 20.71 -5.01 -16.60
CA ASN A 164 20.15 -6.23 -15.98
C ASN A 164 19.03 -5.99 -14.96
N ASP A 165 18.75 -4.72 -14.68
CA ASP A 165 17.94 -4.26 -13.56
C ASP A 165 16.50 -3.91 -14.00
N THR A 166 15.62 -3.58 -13.06
CA THR A 166 14.24 -3.12 -13.38
C THR A 166 13.61 -2.35 -12.23
N ALA A 167 13.33 -1.06 -12.44
CA ALA A 167 12.70 -0.20 -11.46
C ALA A 167 11.29 -0.68 -11.09
N GLY A 168 10.99 -0.54 -9.80
CA GLY A 168 9.75 -1.02 -9.22
C GLY A 168 9.86 -1.08 -7.71
N GLY A 169 8.90 -1.72 -7.06
CA GLY A 169 8.95 -1.93 -5.63
C GLY A 169 8.47 -3.31 -5.24
N THR A 170 9.18 -3.93 -4.29
CA THR A 170 8.81 -5.20 -3.69
C THR A 170 8.00 -4.94 -2.44
N MET A 171 6.74 -5.39 -2.42
CA MET A 171 5.92 -5.44 -1.22
C MET A 171 6.11 -6.77 -0.51
N THR A 172 6.66 -6.72 0.71
CA THR A 172 6.73 -7.88 1.61
C THR A 172 5.73 -7.69 2.73
N CYS A 173 4.72 -8.55 2.80
CA CYS A 173 3.80 -8.55 3.93
C CYS A 173 4.49 -9.07 5.19
N ILE A 174 4.33 -8.41 6.34
CA ILE A 174 5.07 -8.75 7.56
C ILE A 174 4.15 -8.84 8.78
N ASN A 175 4.50 -9.73 9.73
CA ASN A 175 3.90 -9.68 11.05
C ASN A 175 4.76 -8.83 11.99
N THR A 176 4.38 -7.58 12.18
CA THR A 176 4.89 -6.74 13.27
C THR A 176 3.82 -6.35 14.28
N ALA A 177 2.65 -7.01 14.20
CA ALA A 177 1.65 -7.05 15.25
C ALA A 177 1.93 -8.23 16.20
N SER A 178 1.26 -8.22 17.35
CA SER A 178 1.24 -9.33 18.32
C SER A 178 0.26 -10.45 17.93
N ASP A 179 -0.12 -10.53 16.64
CA ASP A 179 -0.97 -11.61 16.11
C ASP A 179 -0.17 -12.91 15.96
N ALA A 180 -0.24 -13.76 16.99
CA ALA A 180 0.34 -15.10 16.97
C ALA A 180 -0.33 -16.07 15.96
N THR A 181 -1.39 -15.65 15.26
CA THR A 181 -2.08 -16.44 14.22
C THR A 181 -1.68 -16.04 12.79
N PHE A 182 -0.78 -15.05 12.62
CA PHE A 182 -0.32 -14.65 11.29
C PHE A 182 0.40 -15.80 10.58
N THR A 183 0.06 -16.00 9.31
CA THR A 183 0.85 -16.79 8.36
C THR A 183 0.94 -16.00 7.06
N ALA A 184 1.98 -16.23 6.26
CA ALA A 184 2.13 -15.53 4.96
C ALA A 184 0.91 -15.72 4.03
N ALA A 185 0.12 -16.79 4.23
CA ALA A 185 -1.14 -17.01 3.53
C ALA A 185 -2.17 -15.88 3.76
N LYS A 186 -2.17 -15.20 4.92
CA LYS A 186 -3.02 -14.00 5.18
C LYS A 186 -2.73 -12.84 4.22
N CYS A 187 -1.64 -12.88 3.46
CA CYS A 187 -1.29 -11.85 2.48
C CYS A 187 -1.46 -12.30 1.03
N THR A 188 -2.12 -13.44 0.80
CA THR A 188 -2.79 -13.70 -0.47
C THR A 188 -3.94 -12.70 -0.62
N ALA A 189 -4.14 -12.14 -1.81
CA ALA A 189 -5.26 -11.22 -2.06
C ALA A 189 -6.61 -11.87 -1.69
N GLY A 190 -7.43 -11.19 -0.89
CA GLY A 190 -8.69 -11.74 -0.37
C GLY A 190 -8.57 -12.62 0.90
N ALA A 191 -7.36 -12.88 1.40
CA ALA A 191 -7.12 -13.63 2.65
C ALA A 191 -6.73 -12.73 3.85
N ALA A 192 -6.57 -11.42 3.61
CA ALA A 192 -6.18 -10.45 4.61
C ALA A 192 -7.37 -10.00 5.47
N THR A 193 -7.13 -9.83 6.76
CA THR A 193 -8.14 -9.37 7.74
C THR A 193 -7.56 -8.35 8.69
N THR A 194 -8.26 -7.23 8.89
CA THR A 194 -8.06 -6.32 10.05
C THR A 194 -9.31 -6.33 10.91
N THR A 195 -9.20 -6.07 12.22
CA THR A 195 -10.35 -6.10 13.15
C THR A 195 -10.57 -4.73 13.76
N GLU A 196 -11.82 -4.28 13.85
CA GLU A 196 -12.22 -2.97 14.40
C GLU A 196 -11.99 -2.81 15.92
N ASP A 197 -11.13 -3.62 16.53
CA ASP A 197 -10.88 -3.59 17.97
C ASP A 197 -9.96 -2.42 18.39
N ALA A 198 -10.24 -1.91 19.59
CA ALA A 198 -9.48 -0.82 20.19
C ALA A 198 -8.19 -1.31 20.87
N SER A 199 -7.95 -2.62 20.97
CA SER A 199 -6.63 -3.15 21.33
C SER A 199 -5.65 -3.00 20.17
N THR A 200 -4.37 -2.83 20.50
CA THR A 200 -3.26 -2.62 19.54
C THR A 200 -2.99 -3.83 18.62
N ASN A 201 -3.76 -4.90 18.74
CA ASN A 201 -3.50 -6.18 18.10
C ASN A 201 -4.34 -6.38 16.82
N GLY A 202 -5.26 -5.47 16.49
CA GLY A 202 -6.11 -5.51 15.28
C GLY A 202 -5.46 -4.98 14.00
N THR A 203 -4.14 -4.71 14.01
CA THR A 203 -3.39 -4.08 12.90
C THR A 203 -2.76 -5.11 11.96
N LEU A 204 -2.64 -4.74 10.68
CA LEU A 204 -2.00 -5.52 9.62
C LEU A 204 -0.86 -4.69 9.01
N ASP A 205 0.30 -5.32 8.79
CA ASP A 205 1.51 -4.61 8.36
C ASP A 205 2.09 -5.16 7.05
N PHE A 206 2.73 -4.29 6.29
CA PHE A 206 3.57 -4.67 5.14
C PHE A 206 4.75 -3.70 5.03
N THR A 207 5.84 -4.14 4.40
CA THR A 207 6.97 -3.29 4.03
C THR A 207 7.06 -3.09 2.53
N ILE A 208 7.58 -1.93 2.14
CA ILE A 208 7.96 -1.59 0.77
C ILE A 208 9.45 -1.29 0.75
N ALA A 209 10.15 -1.87 -0.21
CA ALA A 209 11.46 -1.42 -0.68
C ALA A 209 11.37 -1.20 -2.19
N LEU A 210 12.24 -0.35 -2.75
CA LEU A 210 12.42 -0.25 -4.19
C LEU A 210 13.31 -1.40 -4.69
N ASN A 211 13.17 -1.76 -5.96
CA ASN A 211 13.95 -2.84 -6.57
C ASN A 211 15.35 -2.37 -6.98
N THR A 212 15.50 -1.11 -7.36
CA THR A 212 16.74 -0.48 -7.84
C THR A 212 17.00 0.85 -7.11
N GLN A 213 18.24 1.31 -7.12
CA GLN A 213 18.66 2.61 -6.63
C GLN A 213 18.08 3.72 -7.53
N PRO A 214 17.25 4.63 -7.00
CA PRO A 214 16.71 5.71 -7.79
C PRO A 214 17.71 6.88 -7.87
N THR A 215 17.82 7.49 -9.04
CA THR A 215 18.65 8.67 -9.31
C THR A 215 18.18 9.93 -8.56
N ALA A 216 16.90 9.97 -8.15
CA ALA A 216 16.30 11.04 -7.35
C ALA A 216 15.32 10.50 -6.31
N THR A 217 15.06 11.30 -5.25
CA THR A 217 14.17 10.93 -4.14
C THR A 217 12.76 10.54 -4.59
N VAL A 218 12.38 9.29 -4.35
CA VAL A 218 11.05 8.73 -4.64
C VAL A 218 10.17 8.87 -3.41
N THR A 219 9.06 9.59 -3.55
CA THR A 219 8.00 9.63 -2.53
C THR A 219 6.91 8.63 -2.94
N VAL A 220 6.61 7.67 -2.06
CA VAL A 220 5.53 6.69 -2.26
C VAL A 220 4.36 7.06 -1.35
N THR A 221 3.20 7.30 -1.94
CA THR A 221 1.95 7.56 -1.20
C THR A 221 1.15 6.27 -1.10
N ALA A 222 0.90 5.82 0.12
CA ALA A 222 -0.05 4.76 0.43
C ALA A 222 -1.43 5.38 0.72
N THR A 223 -2.48 4.85 0.10
CA THR A 223 -3.86 5.37 0.22
C THR A 223 -4.85 4.22 0.34
N SER A 224 -5.74 4.26 1.34
CA SER A 224 -6.84 3.30 1.43
C SER A 224 -7.92 3.60 0.38
N SER A 225 -8.46 2.56 -0.26
CA SER A 225 -9.64 2.66 -1.12
C SER A 225 -10.92 3.00 -0.34
N ASP A 226 -10.96 2.67 0.94
CA ASP A 226 -12.07 2.95 1.84
C ASP A 226 -11.54 3.32 3.24
N ALA A 227 -11.65 4.60 3.60
CA ALA A 227 -11.21 5.11 4.89
C ALA A 227 -12.33 5.13 5.96
N THR A 228 -13.51 4.60 5.64
CA THR A 228 -14.53 4.24 6.63
C THR A 228 -14.19 2.87 7.23
N GLU A 229 -13.68 1.94 6.43
CA GLU A 229 -13.30 0.59 6.85
C GLU A 229 -11.82 0.43 7.23
N GLY A 230 -10.90 0.97 6.41
CA GLY A 230 -9.46 0.71 6.52
C GLY A 230 -8.64 1.98 6.57
N ARG A 231 -7.83 2.16 7.62
CA ARG A 231 -7.00 3.35 7.80
C ARG A 231 -5.54 3.02 8.04
N LEU A 232 -4.69 3.96 7.63
CA LEU A 232 -3.26 3.90 7.77
C LEU A 232 -2.83 4.60 9.05
N LYS A 233 -1.89 3.99 9.78
CA LYS A 233 -1.25 4.62 10.94
C LYS A 233 -0.23 5.63 10.45
N GLU A 234 -0.53 6.90 10.67
CA GLU A 234 0.21 8.06 10.18
C GLU A 234 0.73 8.91 11.35
N ASN A 235 1.93 9.49 11.21
CA ASN A 235 2.39 10.56 12.10
C ASN A 235 3.22 11.58 11.31
N SER A 236 2.74 12.82 11.24
CA SER A 236 3.42 13.92 10.53
C SER A 236 3.70 13.59 9.06
N GLY A 237 2.76 12.90 8.41
CA GLY A 237 2.83 12.37 7.05
C GLY A 237 3.42 10.95 6.93
N ALA A 238 4.35 10.58 7.80
CA ALA A 238 5.05 9.29 7.72
C ALA A 238 4.17 8.10 8.11
N CYS A 239 4.28 6.99 7.39
CA CYS A 239 3.65 5.73 7.77
C CYS A 239 4.31 5.09 9.01
N ASN A 240 3.50 4.45 9.86
CA ASN A 240 3.88 3.58 10.98
C ASN A 240 4.89 4.14 12.00
N VAL A 241 4.50 5.17 12.76
CA VAL A 241 5.31 5.71 13.86
C VAL A 241 4.59 5.53 15.20
N ALA A 242 5.33 5.49 16.31
CA ALA A 242 4.76 5.57 17.65
C ALA A 242 3.91 6.86 17.80
N GLY A 243 2.75 6.75 18.46
CA GLY A 243 1.79 7.85 18.60
C GLY A 243 0.92 8.13 17.38
N ALA A 244 0.99 7.32 16.33
CA ALA A 244 0.28 7.54 15.07
C ALA A 244 -1.26 7.65 15.16
N THR A 245 -1.80 8.56 14.35
CA THR A 245 -3.25 8.77 14.13
C THR A 245 -3.79 7.79 13.07
N ASN A 246 -5.12 7.80 12.86
CA ASN A 246 -5.79 7.01 11.83
C ASN A 246 -6.11 7.88 10.60
N SER A 247 -5.27 7.83 9.57
CA SER A 247 -5.41 8.59 8.32
C SER A 247 -5.97 7.74 7.16
N ALA A 248 -6.48 8.39 6.11
CA ALA A 248 -6.80 7.76 4.83
C ALA A 248 -5.57 7.50 3.95
N SER A 249 -4.48 8.25 4.17
CA SER A 249 -3.22 8.18 3.42
C SER A 249 -1.99 8.45 4.30
N CYS A 250 -0.84 7.89 3.93
CA CYS A 250 0.48 8.22 4.51
C CYS A 250 1.56 8.11 3.43
N THR A 251 2.75 8.65 3.68
CA THR A 251 3.88 8.64 2.74
C THR A 251 5.10 7.89 3.28
N LEU A 252 5.88 7.33 2.35
CA LEU A 252 7.22 6.79 2.52
C LEU A 252 8.19 7.59 1.64
N THR A 253 9.46 7.70 2.05
CA THR A 253 10.48 8.46 1.32
C THR A 253 11.73 7.61 1.10
N PHE A 254 12.00 7.29 -0.16
CA PHE A 254 13.15 6.50 -0.58
C PHE A 254 14.16 7.40 -1.32
N THR A 255 15.44 7.18 -1.06
CA THR A 255 16.59 7.96 -1.55
C THR A 255 17.69 7.00 -2.00
N THR A 256 18.71 7.50 -2.69
CA THR A 256 19.93 6.75 -3.04
C THR A 256 20.54 5.99 -1.84
N ALA A 257 20.35 6.46 -0.60
CA ALA A 257 20.92 5.86 0.60
C ALA A 257 19.99 4.87 1.36
N ASN A 258 18.70 4.76 1.03
CA ASN A 258 17.75 3.90 1.77
C ASN A 258 16.65 3.22 0.91
N TRP A 259 16.77 3.24 -0.42
CA TRP A 259 15.80 2.65 -1.35
C TRP A 259 15.52 1.16 -1.09
N ASN A 260 16.57 0.38 -0.81
CA ASN A 260 16.51 -1.06 -0.50
C ASN A 260 16.14 -1.36 0.95
N THR A 261 16.02 -0.34 1.82
CA THR A 261 15.69 -0.52 3.23
C THR A 261 14.17 -0.64 3.39
N PRO A 262 13.61 -1.79 3.81
CA PRO A 262 12.15 -1.98 3.80
C PRO A 262 11.44 -1.08 4.81
N GLN A 263 10.64 -0.13 4.33
CA GLN A 263 9.87 0.81 5.15
C GLN A 263 8.47 0.26 5.42
N THR A 264 8.03 0.25 6.67
CA THR A 264 6.76 -0.37 7.07
C THR A 264 5.56 0.57 6.92
N VAL A 265 4.51 0.07 6.27
CA VAL A 265 3.15 0.61 6.32
C VAL A 265 2.32 -0.22 7.30
N ARG A 266 1.59 0.45 8.19
CA ARG A 266 0.73 -0.18 9.20
C ARG A 266 -0.72 0.23 8.98
N ILE A 267 -1.59 -0.77 8.89
CA ILE A 267 -3.02 -0.66 8.63
C ILE A 267 -3.77 -0.99 9.93
N ALA A 268 -4.88 -0.31 10.18
CA ALA A 268 -5.87 -0.66 11.19
C ALA A 268 -7.27 -0.60 10.56
N ALA A 269 -8.18 -1.47 10.98
CA ALA A 269 -9.59 -1.23 10.72
C ALA A 269 -10.04 0.06 11.44
N ASN A 270 -11.01 0.76 10.87
CA ASN A 270 -11.62 1.92 11.48
C ASN A 270 -13.04 1.55 11.91
N ASN A 271 -13.30 1.57 13.22
CA ASN A 271 -14.60 1.18 13.75
C ASN A 271 -15.72 2.16 13.34
N ASP A 272 -16.49 1.84 12.31
CA ASP A 272 -17.52 2.73 11.75
C ASP A 272 -18.85 2.69 12.56
N PHE A 273 -19.03 1.60 13.33
CA PHE A 273 -20.18 1.23 14.17
C PHE A 273 -21.39 0.61 13.44
N VAL A 274 -21.27 0.16 12.21
CA VAL A 274 -22.23 -0.76 11.56
C VAL A 274 -21.96 -2.20 12.06
N LEU A 275 -22.86 -3.15 11.75
CA LEU A 275 -22.78 -4.54 12.22
C LEU A 275 -23.44 -5.51 11.24
N ASN A 276 -22.81 -6.68 11.03
CA ASN A 276 -23.30 -7.78 10.19
C ASN A 276 -23.50 -7.42 8.70
N GLU A 277 -22.68 -6.50 8.20
CA GLU A 277 -22.61 -6.22 6.76
C GLU A 277 -22.41 -7.49 5.94
N THR A 278 -23.18 -7.61 4.85
CA THR A 278 -23.24 -8.81 4.02
C THR A 278 -23.30 -8.40 2.54
N PRO A 279 -22.26 -8.64 1.73
CA PRO A 279 -20.96 -9.22 2.09
C PRO A 279 -20.20 -8.36 3.12
N ALA A 280 -19.25 -8.98 3.83
CA ALA A 280 -18.38 -8.24 4.74
C ALA A 280 -17.54 -7.21 3.97
N PRO A 281 -17.30 -6.01 4.52
CA PRO A 281 -16.58 -4.94 3.85
C PRO A 281 -15.14 -5.33 3.49
N THR A 282 -14.71 -4.98 2.28
CA THR A 282 -13.36 -5.21 1.78
C THR A 282 -12.76 -3.94 1.18
N TYR A 283 -11.53 -3.61 1.57
CA TYR A 283 -10.78 -2.47 1.08
C TYR A 283 -9.40 -2.90 0.54
N SER A 284 -8.66 -1.94 -0.02
CA SER A 284 -7.30 -2.14 -0.54
C SER A 284 -6.42 -0.95 -0.18
N ILE A 285 -5.13 -1.17 0.04
CA ILE A 285 -4.13 -0.10 0.12
C ILE A 285 -3.42 0.00 -1.22
N ASN A 286 -3.68 1.09 -1.93
CA ASN A 286 -3.05 1.42 -3.20
C ASN A 286 -1.77 2.21 -2.96
N LEU A 287 -0.75 1.97 -3.79
CA LEU A 287 0.54 2.67 -3.75
C LEU A 287 0.74 3.45 -5.04
N SER A 288 1.31 4.65 -4.94
CA SER A 288 1.69 5.47 -6.09
C SER A 288 3.01 6.19 -5.82
N SER A 289 3.90 6.23 -6.82
CA SER A 289 5.21 6.90 -6.71
C SER A 289 5.22 8.27 -7.40
N THR A 290 6.00 9.19 -6.85
CA THR A 290 6.37 10.46 -7.47
C THR A 290 7.85 10.69 -7.24
N SER A 291 8.59 10.99 -8.30
CA SER A 291 10.02 11.32 -8.26
C SER A 291 10.34 12.39 -9.32
N ALA A 292 11.58 12.87 -9.33
CA ALA A 292 12.18 13.49 -10.51
C ALA A 292 12.87 12.44 -11.41
N ASP A 293 13.08 11.23 -10.89
CA ASP A 293 13.53 10.05 -11.61
C ASP A 293 12.42 9.53 -12.54
N ALA A 294 12.71 9.37 -13.83
CA ALA A 294 11.75 8.92 -14.82
C ALA A 294 11.29 7.47 -14.61
N LYS A 295 12.20 6.56 -14.22
CA LYS A 295 11.93 5.13 -13.99
C LYS A 295 11.01 4.90 -12.78
N TYR A 296 10.99 5.86 -11.85
CA TYR A 296 10.13 5.88 -10.68
C TYR A 296 8.90 6.83 -10.77
N THR A 297 8.66 7.46 -11.92
CA THR A 297 7.54 8.40 -12.11
C THR A 297 6.31 7.70 -12.68
N GLY A 298 5.27 7.53 -11.85
CA GLY A 298 4.01 6.87 -12.25
C GLY A 298 4.09 5.34 -12.35
N THR A 299 5.21 4.76 -11.89
CA THR A 299 5.50 3.32 -11.88
C THR A 299 4.46 2.54 -11.07
N THR A 300 3.98 1.42 -11.61
CA THR A 300 2.98 0.58 -10.95
C THR A 300 3.61 -0.17 -9.77
N LEU A 301 3.46 0.38 -8.57
CA LEU A 301 3.82 -0.30 -7.33
C LEU A 301 2.73 -1.33 -6.93
N PRO A 302 3.11 -2.46 -6.31
CA PRO A 302 2.15 -3.52 -5.94
C PRO A 302 1.20 -3.06 -4.82
N ALA A 303 -0.11 -3.14 -5.07
CA ALA A 303 -1.15 -2.78 -4.12
C ALA A 303 -1.59 -3.96 -3.24
N PHE A 304 -1.88 -3.71 -1.95
CA PHE A 304 -2.42 -4.72 -1.05
C PHE A 304 -3.94 -4.76 -1.19
N THR A 305 -4.47 -5.82 -1.82
CA THR A 305 -5.88 -5.90 -2.25
C THR A 305 -6.69 -6.96 -1.50
N GLY A 306 -7.98 -6.71 -1.35
CA GLY A 306 -8.93 -7.65 -0.73
C GLY A 306 -8.71 -7.84 0.77
N ILE A 307 -8.47 -6.75 1.50
CA ILE A 307 -8.37 -6.75 2.96
C ILE A 307 -9.79 -6.66 3.51
N THR A 308 -10.23 -7.69 4.25
CA THR A 308 -11.56 -7.72 4.88
C THR A 308 -11.52 -6.99 6.22
N SER A 309 -12.47 -6.10 6.45
CA SER A 309 -12.70 -5.47 7.75
C SER A 309 -13.60 -6.37 8.60
N VAL A 310 -13.05 -6.88 9.70
CA VAL A 310 -13.74 -7.77 10.64
C VAL A 310 -14.48 -6.89 11.65
N GLN A 311 -15.74 -6.67 11.30
CA GLN A 311 -16.74 -5.90 12.02
C GLN A 311 -16.89 -6.35 13.49
N ARG A 312 -16.81 -5.40 14.43
CA ARG A 312 -16.78 -5.64 15.88
C ARG A 312 -18.08 -5.25 16.54
N GLN A 313 -18.61 -6.15 17.37
CA GLN A 313 -19.83 -5.96 18.15
C GLN A 313 -19.78 -4.74 19.11
N SER A 314 -20.09 -3.56 18.56
CA SER A 314 -19.99 -2.26 19.20
C SER A 314 -21.10 -1.32 18.72
N ARG A 315 -21.44 -0.31 19.52
CA ARG A 315 -22.55 0.62 19.25
C ARG A 315 -22.25 2.02 19.77
N LEU A 316 -22.69 3.05 19.03
CA LEU A 316 -22.74 4.41 19.54
C LEU A 316 -23.93 4.60 20.49
N THR A 317 -23.77 5.54 21.41
CA THR A 317 -24.86 6.12 22.18
C THR A 317 -24.65 7.63 22.30
N PHE A 318 -25.74 8.38 22.40
CA PHE A 318 -25.69 9.82 22.64
C PHE A 318 -26.77 10.25 23.63
N VAL A 319 -26.70 11.49 24.09
CA VAL A 319 -27.70 12.09 24.95
C VAL A 319 -28.32 13.27 24.22
N THR A 320 -29.65 13.36 24.19
CA THR A 320 -30.33 14.42 23.42
C THR A 320 -29.91 15.80 23.89
N THR A 321 -29.64 16.69 22.93
CA THR A 321 -29.39 18.11 23.17
C THR A 321 -30.66 18.75 23.71
N ASN A 322 -31.79 18.46 23.06
CA ASN A 322 -33.11 18.89 23.50
C ASN A 322 -33.54 18.13 24.75
N THR A 323 -34.37 18.80 25.54
CA THR A 323 -35.08 18.19 26.68
C THR A 323 -36.54 17.96 26.34
N SER A 324 -37.20 17.11 27.11
CA SER A 324 -38.63 16.84 27.03
C SER A 324 -39.18 16.56 28.42
N ASN A 325 -40.47 16.82 28.62
CA ASN A 325 -41.20 16.33 29.78
C ASN A 325 -41.45 14.81 29.64
N GLY A 326 -42.04 14.17 30.65
CA GLY A 326 -42.29 12.73 30.67
C GLY A 326 -43.37 12.25 29.70
N ASN A 327 -44.09 13.16 29.04
CA ASN A 327 -44.99 12.80 27.93
C ASN A 327 -44.21 12.77 26.61
N LEU A 328 -43.45 11.69 26.43
CA LEU A 328 -42.64 11.48 25.23
C LEU A 328 -43.49 11.15 23.99
N GLY A 329 -44.73 10.69 24.18
CA GLY A 329 -45.60 10.19 23.10
C GLY A 329 -45.48 8.67 22.94
N GLY A 330 -45.36 7.93 24.04
CA GLY A 330 -45.04 6.51 24.01
C GLY A 330 -43.54 6.24 23.88
N VAL A 331 -43.16 4.96 23.93
CA VAL A 331 -41.82 4.49 23.54
C VAL A 331 -41.47 4.94 22.12
N SER A 332 -42.40 4.81 21.17
CA SER A 332 -42.24 5.28 19.78
C SER A 332 -42.01 6.80 19.69
N GLY A 333 -42.70 7.60 20.51
CA GLY A 333 -42.45 9.04 20.60
C GLY A 333 -41.09 9.39 21.22
N ALA A 334 -40.58 8.56 22.15
CA ALA A 334 -39.23 8.69 22.67
C ALA A 334 -38.17 8.38 21.60
N ASP A 335 -38.39 7.36 20.78
CA ASP A 335 -37.50 7.03 19.64
C ASP A 335 -37.52 8.12 18.57
N ALA A 336 -38.70 8.64 18.22
CA ALA A 336 -38.83 9.76 17.29
C ALA A 336 -38.05 11.00 17.77
N ARG A 337 -38.02 11.26 19.09
CA ARG A 337 -37.18 12.31 19.68
C ARG A 337 -35.69 12.02 19.58
N CYS A 338 -35.24 10.78 19.79
CA CYS A 338 -33.85 10.40 19.50
C CYS A 338 -33.50 10.65 18.03
N MET A 339 -34.28 10.10 17.09
CA MET A 339 -34.01 10.23 15.65
C MET A 339 -33.99 11.69 15.16
N ALA A 340 -34.80 12.57 15.75
CA ALA A 340 -34.93 13.97 15.37
C ALA A 340 -34.00 14.95 16.10
N ASP A 341 -33.29 14.54 17.15
CA ASP A 341 -32.50 15.46 17.98
C ASP A 341 -31.27 16.06 17.24
N PRO A 342 -30.92 17.35 17.44
CA PRO A 342 -29.72 17.96 16.84
C PRO A 342 -28.39 17.36 17.31
N GLY A 343 -28.35 16.67 18.46
CA GLY A 343 -27.18 15.94 18.98
C GLY A 343 -27.06 14.49 18.50
N HIS A 344 -27.96 14.04 17.62
CA HIS A 344 -27.84 12.75 16.95
C HIS A 344 -26.51 12.68 16.17
N PRO A 345 -25.71 11.59 16.24
CA PRO A 345 -24.41 11.51 15.55
C PRO A 345 -24.52 11.84 14.05
N ASP A 346 -25.57 11.33 13.41
CA ASP A 346 -25.85 11.55 11.99
C ASP A 346 -26.77 12.77 11.73
N ALA A 347 -26.81 13.78 12.62
CA ALA A 347 -27.74 14.91 12.53
C ALA A 347 -27.63 15.75 11.24
N ALA A 348 -26.49 15.70 10.54
CA ALA A 348 -26.31 16.30 9.22
C ALA A 348 -27.07 15.59 8.10
N LEU A 349 -27.47 14.31 8.29
CA LEU A 349 -28.19 13.53 7.29
C LEU A 349 -29.72 13.74 7.38
N PRO A 350 -30.45 13.60 6.25
CA PRO A 350 -31.91 13.49 6.24
C PRO A 350 -32.39 12.36 7.16
N LEU A 351 -33.56 12.54 7.80
CA LEU A 351 -34.06 11.60 8.82
C LEU A 351 -34.12 10.13 8.37
N GLY A 352 -34.47 9.87 7.09
CA GLY A 352 -34.52 8.52 6.51
C GLY A 352 -33.16 7.89 6.16
N SER A 353 -32.07 8.62 6.36
CA SER A 353 -30.69 8.18 6.09
C SER A 353 -29.81 8.16 7.34
N ARG A 354 -30.38 8.43 8.52
CA ARG A 354 -29.70 8.33 9.82
C ARG A 354 -29.69 6.88 10.28
N ARG A 355 -28.61 6.43 10.95
CA ARG A 355 -28.62 5.16 11.68
C ARG A 355 -29.69 5.21 12.76
N VAL A 356 -30.32 4.08 13.06
CA VAL A 356 -31.45 4.03 13.99
C VAL A 356 -30.96 4.08 15.44
N PHE A 357 -31.47 5.05 16.21
CA PHE A 357 -31.26 5.13 17.66
C PHE A 357 -32.61 5.07 18.39
N LYS A 358 -32.70 4.16 19.38
CA LYS A 358 -33.87 4.04 20.28
C LYS A 358 -33.58 4.68 21.63
N ALA A 359 -34.59 5.27 22.24
CA ALA A 359 -34.49 5.81 23.60
C ALA A 359 -34.36 4.67 24.63
N PHE A 360 -33.41 4.79 25.54
CA PHE A 360 -33.27 3.90 26.69
C PHE A 360 -34.32 4.27 27.76
N VAL A 361 -35.58 3.96 27.44
CA VAL A 361 -36.75 4.09 28.32
C VAL A 361 -37.39 2.73 28.53
N VAL A 362 -37.99 2.51 29.69
CA VAL A 362 -38.55 1.22 30.11
C VAL A 362 -40.07 1.31 30.20
N ASP A 363 -40.77 0.42 29.50
CA ASP A 363 -42.23 0.36 29.44
C ASP A 363 -42.75 -1.09 29.36
N SER A 364 -43.80 -1.40 30.13
CA SER A 364 -44.28 -2.76 30.34
C SER A 364 -44.97 -3.30 29.10
N GLY A 365 -44.54 -4.46 28.60
CA GLY A 365 -45.03 -5.07 27.37
C GLY A 365 -44.59 -4.38 26.06
N VAL A 366 -43.97 -3.19 26.13
CA VAL A 366 -43.56 -2.40 24.96
C VAL A 366 -42.03 -2.33 24.81
N ARG A 367 -41.29 -2.01 25.88
CA ARG A 367 -39.83 -2.00 25.91
C ARG A 367 -39.31 -2.43 27.27
N GLN A 368 -38.92 -3.70 27.36
CA GLN A 368 -38.60 -4.36 28.61
C GLN A 368 -37.46 -5.37 28.48
N TYR A 369 -36.65 -5.45 29.53
CA TYR A 369 -35.74 -6.57 29.77
C TYR A 369 -36.46 -7.71 30.50
N SER A 370 -35.96 -8.95 30.32
CA SER A 370 -36.57 -10.15 30.91
C SER A 370 -36.36 -10.22 32.43
N SER A 371 -37.40 -10.62 33.15
CA SER A 371 -37.32 -10.89 34.59
C SER A 371 -38.14 -12.12 34.93
N SER A 372 -37.85 -12.75 36.08
CA SER A 372 -38.58 -13.93 36.59
C SER A 372 -40.06 -13.67 36.91
N ALA A 373 -40.53 -12.42 36.79
CA ALA A 373 -41.92 -12.03 36.99
C ALA A 373 -42.66 -11.71 35.67
N ASN A 374 -42.01 -11.82 34.49
CA ASN A 374 -42.55 -11.32 33.23
C ASN A 374 -42.67 -12.41 32.14
N ALA A 375 -43.90 -12.75 31.78
CA ALA A 375 -44.22 -13.83 30.84
C ALA A 375 -43.82 -13.55 29.37
N LEU A 376 -43.49 -12.30 29.01
CA LEU A 376 -43.11 -11.91 27.63
C LEU A 376 -41.58 -11.88 27.41
N GLY A 377 -40.77 -12.01 28.46
CA GLY A 377 -39.31 -11.98 28.36
C GLY A 377 -38.75 -10.64 27.88
N VAL A 378 -37.75 -10.68 26.99
CA VAL A 378 -37.13 -9.47 26.41
C VAL A 378 -37.99 -8.96 25.26
N VAL A 379 -38.49 -7.72 25.34
CA VAL A 379 -39.27 -7.07 24.28
C VAL A 379 -38.61 -5.73 23.94
N ASP A 380 -38.25 -5.55 22.67
CA ASP A 380 -37.68 -4.32 22.09
C ASP A 380 -36.54 -3.64 22.91
N TRP A 381 -35.74 -4.45 23.60
CA TRP A 381 -34.70 -3.95 24.50
C TRP A 381 -33.53 -3.32 23.71
N PRO A 382 -33.19 -2.03 23.91
CA PRO A 382 -32.21 -1.35 23.06
C PRO A 382 -30.77 -1.89 23.14
N LEU A 383 -30.44 -2.67 24.18
CA LEU A 383 -29.11 -3.25 24.34
C LEU A 383 -29.02 -4.65 23.70
N ALA A 384 -28.08 -4.81 22.78
CA ALA A 384 -27.57 -6.09 22.30
C ALA A 384 -26.69 -6.80 23.35
N VAL A 385 -26.50 -8.12 23.16
CA VAL A 385 -25.57 -8.97 23.93
C VAL A 385 -24.11 -8.66 23.57
N ASN A 386 -23.15 -8.96 24.45
CA ASN A 386 -21.71 -8.95 24.14
C ASN A 386 -21.20 -7.65 23.45
N THR A 387 -21.84 -6.51 23.69
CA THR A 387 -21.67 -5.29 22.89
C THR A 387 -21.01 -4.18 23.70
N THR A 388 -19.97 -3.55 23.16
CA THR A 388 -19.35 -2.37 23.79
C THR A 388 -20.01 -1.09 23.29
N TYR A 389 -20.54 -0.29 24.21
CA TYR A 389 -21.22 0.97 23.94
C TYR A 389 -20.28 2.15 24.13
N TYR A 390 -20.27 3.05 23.15
CA TYR A 390 -19.42 4.24 23.13
C TYR A 390 -20.26 5.51 23.27
N ARG A 391 -19.62 6.63 23.61
CA ARG A 391 -20.20 7.96 23.40
C ARG A 391 -20.21 8.29 21.90
N ALA A 392 -20.97 9.29 21.50
CA ALA A 392 -21.05 9.81 20.13
C ALA A 392 -19.70 10.22 19.50
N ASN A 393 -18.63 10.34 20.28
CA ASN A 393 -17.26 10.60 19.81
C ASN A 393 -16.53 9.36 19.27
N GLY A 394 -17.18 8.18 19.24
CA GLY A 394 -16.63 6.92 18.71
C GLY A 394 -15.42 6.35 19.44
N THR A 395 -14.97 6.98 20.52
CA THR A 395 -13.64 6.73 21.12
C THR A 395 -13.69 6.49 22.62
N THR A 396 -14.71 7.01 23.33
CA THR A 396 -14.89 6.78 24.78
C THR A 396 -15.84 5.61 25.04
N PRO A 397 -15.36 4.42 25.47
CA PRO A 397 -16.22 3.30 25.85
C PRO A 397 -16.90 3.58 27.20
N ILE A 398 -18.22 3.42 27.25
CA ILE A 398 -19.05 3.59 28.45
C ILE A 398 -19.10 2.28 29.23
N MET A 399 -19.53 1.20 28.56
CA MET A 399 -19.81 -0.12 29.16
C MET A 399 -19.76 -1.22 28.09
N THR A 400 -19.59 -2.47 28.52
CA THR A 400 -19.76 -3.66 27.67
C THR A 400 -20.83 -4.54 28.27
N THR A 401 -21.81 -4.96 27.46
CA THR A 401 -22.83 -5.92 27.90
C THR A 401 -22.35 -7.36 27.80
N ASP A 402 -22.91 -8.23 28.64
CA ASP A 402 -22.70 -9.67 28.63
C ASP A 402 -23.67 -10.41 27.67
N ALA A 403 -23.63 -11.74 27.68
CA ALA A 403 -24.52 -12.61 26.90
C ALA A 403 -26.01 -12.50 27.32
N SER A 404 -26.29 -11.83 28.44
CA SER A 404 -27.64 -11.51 28.95
C SER A 404 -28.04 -10.05 28.71
N ARG A 405 -27.29 -9.26 27.92
CA ARG A 405 -27.56 -7.83 27.65
C ARG A 405 -27.42 -6.93 28.90
N ASN A 406 -26.73 -7.42 29.94
CA ASN A 406 -26.53 -6.78 31.23
C ASN A 406 -25.07 -6.30 31.37
N PHE A 407 -24.79 -5.36 32.27
CA PHE A 407 -23.43 -4.89 32.57
C PHE A 407 -23.29 -4.59 34.08
N SER A 408 -22.14 -4.93 34.65
CA SER A 408 -21.84 -4.76 36.08
C SER A 408 -20.92 -3.56 36.38
N THR A 409 -20.27 -3.00 35.37
CA THR A 409 -19.33 -1.88 35.47
C THR A 409 -19.50 -0.89 34.32
N MET A 410 -19.03 0.34 34.53
CA MET A 410 -18.87 1.34 33.47
C MET A 410 -17.43 1.86 33.51
N ALA A 411 -16.76 1.87 32.36
CA ALA A 411 -15.42 2.44 32.22
C ALA A 411 -15.46 3.97 32.20
N ASN A 412 -16.49 4.55 31.59
CA ASN A 412 -16.74 5.99 31.56
C ASN A 412 -18.23 6.27 31.80
N SER A 413 -18.54 7.47 32.26
CA SER A 413 -19.92 7.94 32.39
C SER A 413 -20.59 8.10 31.02
N VAL A 414 -21.93 8.01 30.96
CA VAL A 414 -22.71 8.15 29.71
C VAL A 414 -22.44 9.49 29.03
N ASP A 415 -22.38 10.56 29.81
CA ASP A 415 -22.02 11.91 29.36
C ASP A 415 -21.05 12.56 30.36
N GLY A 416 -20.29 13.56 29.92
CA GLY A 416 -19.45 14.39 30.78
C GLY A 416 -20.23 15.46 31.57
N THR A 417 -21.54 15.57 31.38
CA THR A 417 -22.38 16.60 32.01
C THR A 417 -23.28 16.01 33.12
N ALA A 418 -23.51 16.79 34.18
CA ALA A 418 -24.33 16.39 35.33
C ALA A 418 -25.86 16.35 35.04
N ASN A 419 -26.25 16.12 33.79
CA ASN A 419 -27.64 16.06 33.37
C ASN A 419 -28.32 14.75 33.77
N GLU A 420 -29.65 14.81 33.90
CA GLU A 420 -30.52 13.67 34.13
C GLU A 420 -31.30 13.34 32.84
N SER A 421 -31.37 12.05 32.49
CA SER A 421 -32.21 11.56 31.38
C SER A 421 -33.40 10.75 31.87
N TRP A 422 -34.51 10.77 31.12
CA TRP A 422 -35.59 9.81 31.30
C TRP A 422 -35.11 8.39 31.09
N PHE A 423 -35.63 7.48 31.91
CA PHE A 423 -35.28 6.06 31.89
C PHE A 423 -36.48 5.20 32.32
N GLY A 424 -37.15 5.56 33.42
CA GLY A 424 -38.24 4.77 34.00
C GLY A 424 -37.80 4.06 35.29
N THR A 425 -38.70 3.25 35.84
CA THR A 425 -38.59 2.72 37.20
C THR A 425 -38.00 1.29 37.23
N LEU A 426 -36.75 1.16 37.67
CA LEU A 426 -36.19 -0.14 38.08
C LEU A 426 -36.54 -0.47 39.53
N GLY A 427 -36.96 -1.70 39.80
CA GLY A 427 -37.16 -2.20 41.16
C GLY A 427 -36.03 -3.11 41.61
N GLY A 428 -35.44 -2.81 42.78
CA GLY A 428 -34.63 -3.74 43.58
C GLY A 428 -33.46 -4.43 42.85
N GLY A 429 -32.44 -3.67 42.42
CA GLY A 429 -31.16 -4.21 41.97
C GLY A 429 -31.18 -5.03 40.67
N SER A 430 -32.36 -5.24 40.07
CA SER A 430 -32.56 -5.98 38.84
C SER A 430 -32.95 -5.03 37.71
N TRP A 431 -32.60 -5.37 36.45
CA TRP A 431 -33.12 -4.71 35.24
C TRP A 431 -34.61 -5.00 34.98
N ASN A 432 -35.38 -5.29 36.03
CA ASN A 432 -36.79 -5.64 35.92
C ASN A 432 -37.61 -4.37 35.62
N PRO A 433 -38.47 -4.35 34.57
CA PRO A 433 -39.39 -3.26 34.25
C PRO A 433 -40.52 -3.11 35.29
N TYR A 434 -40.16 -2.79 36.53
CA TYR A 434 -41.11 -2.42 37.57
C TYR A 434 -41.65 -1.01 37.30
N ILE A 435 -42.52 -0.87 36.28
CA ILE A 435 -43.61 0.11 36.37
C ILE A 435 -44.58 -0.40 37.46
N THR A 436 -44.14 -0.25 38.71
CA THR A 436 -45.06 -0.10 39.82
C THR A 436 -45.77 1.23 39.61
N GLY A 437 -46.91 1.19 38.92
CA GLY A 437 -47.99 2.11 39.25
C GLY A 437 -48.15 2.13 40.77
N CYS A 438 -48.23 3.33 41.35
CA CYS A 438 -47.79 3.60 42.71
C CYS A 438 -48.22 2.54 43.73
N GLY A 439 -47.28 2.11 44.59
CA GLY A 439 -47.55 1.19 45.69
C GLY A 439 -48.74 1.66 46.52
N VAL A 440 -49.50 0.70 47.06
CA VAL A 440 -50.95 0.77 47.41
C VAL A 440 -51.40 1.85 48.42
N SER A 441 -51.23 3.13 48.08
CA SER A 441 -51.80 4.30 48.79
C SER A 441 -51.65 5.61 47.99
N CYS A 442 -52.35 5.74 46.84
CA CYS A 442 -52.35 6.97 46.03
C CYS A 442 -53.75 7.66 45.96
N PRO A 443 -54.02 8.67 46.81
CA PRO A 443 -55.15 9.57 46.65
C PRO A 443 -54.84 10.70 45.66
N LEU A 444 -55.54 10.72 44.53
CA LEU A 444 -55.95 11.89 43.73
C LEU A 444 -55.07 13.16 43.76
N PHE A 445 -54.04 13.22 42.90
CA PHE A 445 -53.83 14.37 41.98
C PHE A 445 -53.25 13.92 40.61
N THR A 446 -53.83 12.82 40.13
CA THR A 446 -54.44 12.75 38.78
C THR A 446 -53.56 12.88 37.53
N GLY A 447 -52.28 12.53 37.63
CA GLY A 447 -51.56 12.03 36.47
C GLY A 447 -50.51 11.00 36.85
N ASN A 448 -50.28 10.06 35.95
CA ASN A 448 -49.08 9.23 35.84
C ASN A 448 -48.64 9.33 34.38
N CYS A 449 -47.33 9.40 34.10
CA CYS A 449 -46.83 9.20 32.74
C CYS A 449 -46.86 7.72 32.34
N SER A 450 -48.07 7.15 32.36
CA SER A 450 -48.35 5.79 31.91
C SER A 450 -47.81 5.61 30.50
N SER A 451 -46.85 4.72 30.35
CA SER A 451 -46.17 4.45 29.07
C SER A 451 -45.68 5.71 28.35
N PHE A 452 -45.32 6.78 29.09
CA PHE A 452 -44.91 8.08 28.53
C PHE A 452 -45.95 8.75 27.60
N THR A 453 -47.26 8.58 27.81
CA THR A 453 -48.34 9.08 26.90
C THR A 453 -49.25 10.19 27.43
N ASN A 454 -49.34 10.39 28.74
CA ASN A 454 -50.22 11.38 29.38
C ASN A 454 -49.45 12.13 30.48
N GLY A 455 -49.74 13.40 30.76
CA GLY A 455 -48.90 14.22 31.64
C GLY A 455 -49.60 15.43 32.26
N THR A 456 -50.00 15.29 33.53
CA THR A 456 -50.40 16.37 34.44
C THR A 456 -49.91 16.04 35.85
N SER A 457 -49.08 16.90 36.46
CA SER A 457 -48.66 16.82 37.89
C SER A 457 -48.10 15.47 38.40
N ALA A 458 -47.68 14.59 37.49
CA ALA A 458 -47.39 13.19 37.80
C ALA A 458 -46.08 12.99 38.57
N GLN A 459 -46.12 12.17 39.62
CA GLN A 459 -44.94 11.81 40.43
C GLN A 459 -44.34 10.46 40.01
N SER A 460 -43.02 10.34 40.14
CA SER A 460 -42.28 9.06 40.12
C SER A 460 -42.16 8.32 38.77
N LEU A 461 -41.58 8.96 37.76
CA LEU A 461 -40.65 8.28 36.87
C LEU A 461 -39.22 8.45 37.41
N ARG A 462 -38.43 7.36 37.50
CA ARG A 462 -37.00 7.47 37.86
C ARG A 462 -36.15 7.79 36.63
N THR A 463 -35.01 8.41 36.88
CA THR A 463 -34.13 8.99 35.85
C THR A 463 -32.68 8.57 36.06
N LEU A 464 -31.97 8.53 34.94
CA LEU A 464 -30.57 8.19 34.82
C LEU A 464 -29.69 9.41 35.12
N ILE A 465 -28.76 9.29 36.07
CA ILE A 465 -27.67 10.25 36.26
C ILE A 465 -26.58 9.89 35.25
N GLN A 466 -26.17 10.84 34.40
CA GLN A 466 -25.33 10.52 33.24
C GLN A 466 -23.83 10.80 33.44
N ASN A 467 -23.47 11.60 34.45
CA ASN A 467 -22.08 11.78 34.91
C ASN A 467 -21.77 10.91 36.15
N THR A 468 -21.87 9.59 35.98
CA THR A 468 -21.37 8.61 36.96
C THR A 468 -20.86 7.35 36.25
N THR A 469 -19.86 6.70 36.84
CA THR A 469 -19.38 5.35 36.48
C THR A 469 -19.93 4.26 37.42
N VAL A 470 -20.66 4.66 38.48
CA VAL A 470 -21.20 3.74 39.47
C VAL A 470 -22.57 3.25 39.02
N VAL A 471 -22.67 1.97 38.64
CA VAL A 471 -23.91 1.34 38.13
C VAL A 471 -25.09 1.50 39.10
N GLY A 472 -24.86 1.41 40.42
CA GLY A 472 -25.88 1.65 41.44
C GLY A 472 -26.47 3.07 41.44
N SER A 473 -25.72 4.06 40.94
CA SER A 473 -26.12 5.47 40.82
C SER A 473 -26.84 5.80 39.51
N LEU A 474 -27.00 4.84 38.59
CA LEU A 474 -27.74 5.03 37.33
C LEU A 474 -29.26 5.16 37.51
N ASN A 475 -29.74 5.21 38.75
CA ASN A 475 -31.11 5.54 39.08
C ASN A 475 -31.12 6.49 40.28
N SER A 476 -31.85 7.60 40.17
CA SER A 476 -32.00 8.58 41.26
C SER A 476 -32.92 8.06 42.38
N SER A 477 -32.38 7.28 43.32
CA SER A 477 -33.14 6.83 44.50
C SER A 477 -33.51 8.01 45.42
N GLY A 478 -34.66 7.89 46.11
CA GLY A 478 -35.11 8.86 47.12
C GLY A 478 -35.63 10.22 46.62
N ALA A 479 -35.24 10.67 45.43
CA ALA A 479 -35.65 11.98 44.90
C ALA A 479 -36.95 11.90 44.09
N VAL A 480 -38.00 12.61 44.52
CA VAL A 480 -39.22 12.79 43.71
C VAL A 480 -38.87 13.59 42.46
N ARG A 481 -39.07 12.98 41.29
CA ARG A 481 -39.00 13.64 39.99
C ARG A 481 -40.43 13.74 39.43
N TYR A 482 -40.85 14.96 39.13
CA TYR A 482 -42.12 15.26 38.49
C TYR A 482 -42.02 15.09 36.98
N CYS A 483 -43.10 14.67 36.32
CA CYS A 483 -43.08 14.37 34.90
C CYS A 483 -43.30 15.60 33.99
N ASP A 484 -43.47 16.80 34.55
CA ASP A 484 -43.40 18.08 33.84
C ASP A 484 -41.95 18.57 33.65
N ALA A 485 -41.04 18.14 34.51
CA ALA A 485 -39.63 18.53 34.49
C ALA A 485 -38.95 18.17 33.15
N LEU A 486 -38.26 19.14 32.56
CA LEU A 486 -37.49 18.95 31.33
C LEU A 486 -36.24 18.11 31.58
N ARG A 487 -36.11 16.98 30.88
CA ARG A 487 -34.98 16.04 30.96
C ARG A 487 -34.57 15.54 29.58
N ARG A 488 -33.36 15.02 29.45
CA ARG A 488 -32.85 14.46 28.19
C ARG A 488 -33.29 13.01 27.99
N LEU A 489 -32.96 12.41 26.84
CA LEU A 489 -33.02 10.96 26.62
C LEU A 489 -31.59 10.43 26.41
N TRP A 490 -31.30 9.23 26.93
CA TRP A 490 -30.15 8.45 26.47
C TRP A 490 -30.62 7.63 25.25
N CYS A 491 -29.93 7.78 24.13
CA CYS A 491 -30.28 7.17 22.85
C CYS A 491 -29.22 6.14 22.46
N ILE A 492 -29.66 4.93 22.11
CA ILE A 492 -28.83 3.75 21.86
C ILE A 492 -28.97 3.31 20.40
N GLN A 493 -27.86 3.19 19.68
CA GLN A 493 -27.86 2.67 18.30
C GLN A 493 -28.44 1.25 18.23
N GLN A 494 -29.14 0.92 17.14
CA GLN A 494 -29.88 -0.33 16.97
C GLN A 494 -29.22 -1.38 16.08
#